data_AF-A0A359M589-F1
#
_entry.id   AF-A0A359M589-F1
#
_cell.length_a   1.000
_cell.length_b   1.000
_cell.length_c   1.000
_cell.angle_alpha   90.00
_cell.angle_beta   90.00
_cell.angle_gamma   90.00
#
_symmetry.space_group_name_H-M   'P 1'
#
loop_
_entity.id
_entity.type
_entity.pdbx_description
1 polymer ?
#
loop_
_entity_poly.entity_id
_entity_poly.type
_entity_poly.pdbx_seq_one_letter_code
_entity_poly.pdbx_strand_id
1 'polypeptide(L)' 'MLRFDTLIRPGMTLRDVRQFYPQVGPVLDSFGFRQSCADCSIEVVARKYGLRSDVIVLALNEAVFGPMTTAGLTH' A
#
# COMPACT_ATOMS: atom_id res chain seq x y z
N MET A 1 8.55 -2.87 -20.22
CA MET A 1 9.48 -2.20 -19.29
C MET A 1 8.66 -1.71 -18.11
N LEU A 2 8.84 -2.31 -16.92
CA LEU A 2 8.09 -1.91 -15.73
C LEU A 2 8.55 -0.51 -15.29
N ARG A 3 7.61 0.43 -15.17
CA ARG A 3 7.85 1.75 -14.58
C ARG A 3 7.95 1.60 -13.06
N PHE A 4 9.10 1.14 -12.58
CA PHE A 4 9.41 1.02 -11.15
C PHE A 4 9.48 2.38 -10.41
N ASP A 5 9.42 3.49 -11.14
CA ASP A 5 9.43 4.83 -10.57
C ASP A 5 8.09 5.23 -9.93
N THR A 6 6.98 4.62 -10.35
CA THR A 6 5.61 5.01 -9.92
C THR A 6 4.98 4.10 -8.86
N LEU A 7 5.65 3.03 -8.42
CA LEU A 7 5.06 2.11 -7.44
C LEU A 7 4.87 2.79 -6.07
N ILE A 8 3.79 2.40 -5.38
CA ILE A 8 3.54 2.78 -3.99
C ILE A 8 4.63 2.15 -3.13
N ARG A 9 5.26 2.95 -2.25
CA ARG A 9 6.37 2.52 -1.37
C ARG A 9 5.97 2.62 0.10
N PRO A 10 6.55 1.81 0.99
CA PRO A 10 6.19 1.81 2.42
C PRO A 10 6.45 3.15 3.12
N GLY A 11 7.36 3.99 2.60
CA GLY A 11 7.63 5.32 3.13
C GLY A 11 6.58 6.39 2.76
N MET A 12 5.72 6.14 1.78
CA MET A 12 4.68 7.10 1.37
C MET A 12 3.61 7.22 2.45
N THR A 13 3.10 8.45 2.64
CA THR A 13 2.00 8.72 3.57
C THR A 13 0.67 8.21 3.00
N LEU A 14 -0.26 7.81 3.87
CA LEU A 14 -1.59 7.41 3.43
C LEU A 14 -2.34 8.56 2.73
N ARG A 15 -2.07 9.81 3.11
CA ARG A 15 -2.60 11.01 2.47
C ARG A 15 -2.11 11.13 1.03
N ASP A 16 -0.80 11.06 0.80
CA ASP A 16 -0.22 11.11 -0.54
C ASP A 16 -0.75 9.97 -1.41
N VAL A 17 -0.75 8.74 -0.89
CA VAL A 17 -1.23 7.57 -1.62
C VAL A 17 -2.69 7.74 -2.04
N ARG A 18 -3.56 8.27 -1.17
CA ARG A 18 -4.97 8.56 -1.53
C ARG A 18 -5.11 9.70 -2.53
N GLN A 19 -4.22 10.68 -2.49
CA GLN A 19 -4.24 11.82 -3.40
C GLN A 19 -3.79 11.42 -4.81
N PHE A 20 -2.72 10.63 -4.91
CA PHE A 20 -2.21 10.12 -6.19
C PHE A 20 -3.04 8.98 -6.75
N TYR A 21 -3.59 8.12 -5.88
CA TYR A 21 -4.29 6.90 -6.24
C TYR A 21 -5.63 6.76 -5.49
N PRO A 22 -6.66 7.57 -5.80
CA PRO A 22 -7.94 7.54 -5.09
C PRO A 22 -8.63 6.16 -5.11
N GLN A 23 -8.34 5.33 -6.11
CA GLN A 23 -8.85 3.96 -6.24
C GLN A 23 -8.38 3.00 -5.13
N VAL A 24 -7.33 3.32 -4.37
CA VAL A 24 -6.87 2.49 -3.25
C VAL A 24 -7.68 2.68 -1.97
N GLY A 25 -8.60 3.65 -1.95
CA GLY A 25 -9.46 3.94 -0.79
C GLY A 25 -10.15 2.70 -0.19
N PRO A 26 -10.82 1.85 -0.99
CA PRO A 26 -11.45 0.62 -0.50
C PRO A 26 -10.46 -0.41 0.08
N VAL A 27 -9.23 -0.46 -0.41
CA VAL A 27 -8.19 -1.36 0.10
C VAL A 27 -7.71 -0.88 1.47
N LEU A 28 -7.44 0.42 1.60
CA LEU A 28 -7.09 1.04 2.89
C LEU A 28 -8.23 0.90 3.92
N ASP A 29 -9.48 0.93 3.45
CA ASP A 29 -10.66 0.70 4.28
C ASP A 29 -10.73 -0.72 4.83
N SER A 30 -10.43 -1.71 3.98
CA SER A 30 -10.37 -3.13 4.36
C SER A 30 -9.30 -3.40 5.43
N PHE A 31 -8.21 -2.62 5.44
CA PHE A 31 -7.19 -2.68 6.50
C PHE A 31 -7.56 -1.89 7.78
N GLY A 32 -8.68 -1.17 7.79
CA GLY A 32 -9.12 -0.38 8.95
C GLY A 32 -8.33 0.92 9.16
N PHE A 33 -7.63 1.42 8.14
CA PHE A 33 -6.76 2.59 8.27
C PHE A 33 -7.48 3.94 8.30
N ARG A 34 -8.82 3.96 8.17
CA ARG A 34 -9.65 5.19 8.16
C ARG A 34 -9.32 6.18 9.26
N GLN A 35 -8.95 5.68 10.44
CA GLN A 35 -8.84 6.47 11.67
C GLN A 35 -7.40 6.58 12.20
N SER A 36 -6.43 5.90 11.59
CA SER A 36 -5.16 5.68 12.31
C SER A 36 -4.17 6.81 12.24
N CYS A 37 -4.19 7.59 11.14
CA CYS A 37 -3.38 8.80 10.87
C CYS A 37 -3.20 8.93 9.34
N ALA A 38 -3.79 9.96 8.73
CA ALA A 38 -3.63 10.22 7.29
C ALA A 38 -2.18 10.64 6.94
N ASP A 39 -1.50 11.30 7.87
CA ASP A 39 -0.14 11.82 7.68
C ASP A 39 0.97 10.77 7.89
N CYS A 40 0.59 9.57 8.35
CA CYS A 40 1.56 8.53 8.68
C CYS A 40 1.92 7.72 7.43
N SER A 41 3.21 7.35 7.34
CA SER A 41 3.69 6.43 6.32
C SER A 41 3.05 5.05 6.45
N ILE A 42 2.93 4.34 5.34
CA ILE A 42 2.40 2.95 5.31
C ILE A 42 3.14 2.06 6.32
N GLU A 43 4.46 2.19 6.44
CA GLU A 43 5.25 1.40 7.41
C GLU A 43 4.87 1.68 8.86
N VAL A 44 4.68 2.96 9.22
CA VAL A 44 4.33 3.37 10.60
C VAL A 44 2.95 2.84 10.96
N VAL A 45 2.00 2.97 10.04
CA VAL A 45 0.64 2.45 10.23
C VAL A 45 0.66 0.92 10.32
N ALA A 46 1.39 0.24 9.42
CA ALA A 46 1.52 -1.22 9.45
C ALA A 46 2.00 -1.71 10.82
N ARG A 47 3.10 -1.14 11.34
CA ARG A 47 3.63 -1.48 12.67
C ARG A 47 2.62 -1.23 13.78
N LYS A 48 1.88 -0.11 13.73
CA LYS A 48 0.85 0.24 14.73
C LYS A 48 -0.29 -0.79 14.79
N TYR A 49 -0.64 -1.42 13.67
CA TYR A 49 -1.66 -2.47 13.59
C TYR A 49 -1.09 -3.89 13.70
N GLY A 50 0.21 -4.06 13.91
CA GLY A 50 0.86 -5.37 13.89
C GLY A 50 0.82 -6.06 12.52
N LEU A 51 0.71 -5.27 11.45
CA LEU A 51 0.68 -5.74 10.07
C LEU A 51 2.05 -5.60 9.40
N ARG A 52 2.23 -6.38 8.34
CA ARG A 52 3.40 -6.33 7.47
C ARG A 52 3.24 -5.26 6.39
N SER A 53 4.18 -4.34 6.32
CA SER A 53 4.16 -3.26 5.34
C SER A 53 4.26 -3.77 3.89
N ASP A 54 4.99 -4.87 3.66
CA ASP A 54 5.10 -5.51 2.34
C ASP A 54 3.75 -6.01 1.80
N VAL A 55 2.92 -6.60 2.66
CA VAL A 55 1.57 -7.09 2.29
C VAL A 55 0.66 -5.92 1.90
N ILE A 56 0.72 -4.83 2.67
CA ILE A 56 -0.09 -3.65 2.41
C ILE A 56 0.35 -2.99 1.10
N VAL A 57 1.66 -2.80 0.92
CA VAL A 57 2.22 -2.22 -0.30
C VAL A 57 1.88 -3.06 -1.52
N LEU A 58 1.95 -4.40 -1.42
CA LEU A 58 1.53 -5.31 -2.48
C LEU A 58 0.06 -5.07 -2.83
N ALA A 59 -0.86 -5.16 -1.86
CA ALA A 59 -2.29 -4.98 -2.09
C ALA A 59 -2.63 -3.61 -2.70
N LEU A 60 -1.96 -2.54 -2.24
CA LEU A 60 -2.15 -1.20 -2.79
C LEU A 60 -1.67 -1.10 -4.23
N ASN A 61 -0.49 -1.63 -4.54
CA ASN A 61 0.02 -1.64 -5.90
C ASN A 61 -0.82 -2.54 -6.82
N GLU A 62 -1.33 -3.68 -6.34
CA GLU A 62 -2.22 -4.54 -7.12
C GLU A 62 -3.53 -3.82 -7.49
N ALA A 63 -4.07 -3.02 -6.57
CA ALA A 63 -5.26 -2.23 -6.83
C ALA A 63 -5.04 -1.09 -7.84
N VAL A 64 -3.80 -0.60 -7.98
CA VAL A 64 -3.46 0.49 -8.93
C VAL A 64 -3.01 -0.05 -10.28
N PHE A 65 -2.14 -1.05 -10.28
CA PHE A 65 -1.41 -1.50 -11.46
C PHE A 65 -1.87 -2.87 -11.98
N GLY A 66 -2.83 -3.50 -11.31
CA GLY A 66 -3.27 -4.86 -11.59
C GLY A 66 -2.41 -5.91 -10.86
N PRO A 67 -2.74 -7.20 -10.99
CA PRO A 67 -2.11 -8.27 -10.22
C PRO A 67 -0.60 -8.25 -10.42
N MET A 68 0.12 -8.00 -9.33
CA MET A 68 1.57 -8.07 -9.31
C MET A 68 1.89 -9.51 -9.01
N THR A 69 1.97 -10.31 -10.07
CA THR A 69 2.34 -11.72 -9.98
C THR A 69 3.64 -11.81 -9.17
N THR A 70 3.54 -12.27 -7.93
CA THR A 70 4.67 -12.78 -7.14
C THR A 70 5.12 -14.11 -7.75
N ALA A 71 5.45 -14.12 -9.04
CA ALA A 71 6.12 -15.23 -9.69
C ALA A 71 7.58 -15.19 -9.22
N GLY A 72 7.84 -15.76 -8.04
CA GLY A 72 9.22 -15.85 -7.53
C GLY A 72 9.44 -16.14 -6.06
N LEU A 73 8.43 -16.47 -5.25
CA LEU A 73 8.65 -17.00 -3.89
C LEU A 73 7.94 -18.34 -3.74
N THR A 74 8.43 -19.31 -4.50
CA THR A 74 8.25 -20.72 -4.23
C THR A 74 9.55 -21.23 -3.62
N HIS A 75 9.47 -21.67 -2.36
CA HIS A 75 10.41 -22.48 -1.59
C HIS A 75 11.71 -21.82 -1.07
#